data_AF-A0A8S2G0F2-F1
#
_entry.id   AF-A0A8S2G0F2-F1
#
_cell.length_a   1.000
_cell.length_b   1.000
_cell.length_c   1.000
_cell.angle_alpha   90.00
_cell.angle_beta   90.00
_cell.angle_gamma   90.00
#
_symmetry.space_group_name_H-M   'P 1'
#
loop_
_entity.id
_entity.type
_entity.pdbx_description
1 polymer ?
#
loop_
_entity_poly.entity_id
_entity_poly.type
_entity_poly.pdbx_seq_one_letter_code
_entity_poly.pdbx_strand_id
1 'polypeptide(L)'
;MPSGTVYLSKPHFYGHNSSQFNINGFSPEREKHESMIYFEPYSGTPVKAHHRIQLNVNAFVDTFKYRGGEWRPSMNARVSKRILPLLWIDQEITLNTTALGQLQYVHRMVKILNIARFVALAVAIVIPIILIVAMELRSKSVAGKRRNGDPDFKKQPVLLRTRI
;
A
#
# COMPACT_ATOMS: atom_id res chain seq x y z
N MET A 1 -20.95 -13.69 30.53
CA MET A 1 -20.68 -12.25 30.31
C MET A 1 -21.36 -11.44 31.40
N PRO A 2 -20.63 -10.64 32.17
CA PRO A 2 -21.20 -9.75 33.19
C PRO A 2 -22.20 -8.75 32.56
N SER A 3 -23.21 -8.33 33.32
CA SER A 3 -24.08 -7.20 32.94
C SER A 3 -23.29 -5.90 33.05
N GLY A 4 -23.51 -4.96 32.12
CA GLY A 4 -22.81 -3.66 32.12
C GLY A 4 -21.40 -3.68 31.50
N THR A 5 -20.97 -4.80 30.91
CA THR A 5 -19.74 -4.84 30.11
C THR A 5 -19.92 -4.05 28.81
N VAL A 6 -18.98 -3.15 28.53
CA VAL A 6 -18.91 -2.39 27.29
C VAL A 6 -18.13 -3.18 26.24
N TYR A 7 -18.65 -3.24 25.03
CA TYR A 7 -18.07 -3.89 23.86
C TYR A 7 -17.83 -2.86 22.75
N LEU A 8 -16.69 -2.98 22.10
CA LEU A 8 -16.33 -2.16 20.96
C LEU A 8 -16.56 -2.96 19.68
N SER A 9 -17.18 -2.33 18.70
CA SER A 9 -17.35 -2.89 17.36
C SER A 9 -17.15 -1.80 16.31
N LYS A 10 -17.11 -2.20 15.04
CA LYS A 10 -17.33 -1.25 13.95
C LYS A 10 -18.79 -0.79 13.95
N PRO A 11 -19.10 0.39 13.41
CA PRO A 11 -20.49 0.82 13.23
C PRO A 11 -21.32 -0.24 12.52
N HIS A 12 -22.55 -0.41 12.98
CA HIS A 12 -23.50 -1.39 12.43
C HIS A 12 -22.98 -2.83 12.42
N PHE A 13 -21.99 -3.15 13.27
CA PHE A 13 -21.29 -4.44 13.28
C PHE A 13 -20.66 -4.80 11.91
N TYR A 14 -20.22 -3.78 11.16
CA TYR A 14 -19.58 -3.97 9.86
C TYR A 14 -18.43 -5.00 9.94
N GLY A 15 -18.45 -6.00 9.05
CA GLY A 15 -17.50 -7.11 9.04
C GLY A 15 -17.90 -8.33 9.88
N HIS A 16 -19.09 -8.34 10.49
CA HIS A 16 -19.64 -9.50 11.22
C HIS A 16 -20.96 -9.99 10.61
N ASN A 17 -21.32 -11.25 10.90
CA ASN A 17 -22.60 -11.82 10.47
C ASN A 17 -23.77 -11.17 11.24
N SER A 18 -24.61 -10.42 10.54
CA SER A 18 -25.72 -9.65 11.11
C SER A 18 -26.73 -10.50 11.88
N SER A 19 -26.87 -11.78 11.52
CA SER A 19 -27.76 -12.73 12.19
C SER A 19 -27.37 -12.99 13.66
N GLN A 20 -26.10 -12.82 14.03
CA GLN A 20 -25.61 -13.09 15.38
C GLN A 20 -26.06 -12.04 16.41
N PHE A 21 -26.39 -10.82 15.96
CA PHE A 21 -26.80 -9.73 16.84
C PHE A 21 -28.32 -9.59 16.92
N ASN A 22 -29.06 -10.27 16.03
CA ASN A 22 -30.53 -10.25 15.95
C ASN A 22 -31.14 -8.83 15.82
N ILE A 23 -30.38 -7.83 15.35
CA ILE A 23 -30.86 -6.45 15.23
C ILE A 23 -31.37 -6.22 13.81
N ASN A 24 -32.67 -5.94 13.68
CA ASN A 24 -33.27 -5.50 12.42
C ASN A 24 -33.04 -4.00 12.24
N GLY A 25 -32.67 -3.56 11.03
CA GLY A 25 -32.55 -2.14 10.68
C GLY A 25 -31.13 -1.62 10.44
N PHE A 26 -30.11 -2.49 10.36
CA PHE A 26 -28.74 -2.08 10.04
C PHE A 26 -28.33 -2.50 8.63
N SER A 27 -27.90 -1.53 7.83
CA SER A 27 -27.30 -1.73 6.51
C SER A 27 -25.80 -1.41 6.61
N PRO A 28 -24.93 -2.40 6.90
CA PRO A 28 -23.50 -2.17 7.04
C PRO A 28 -22.88 -1.85 5.67
N GLU A 29 -22.78 -0.56 5.35
CA GLU A 29 -22.07 -0.05 4.17
C GLU A 29 -20.58 0.17 4.44
N ARG A 30 -19.73 -0.27 3.50
CA ARG A 30 -18.27 -0.13 3.60
C ARG A 30 -17.83 1.33 3.78
N GLU A 31 -18.33 2.22 2.92
CA GLU A 31 -17.95 3.62 2.89
C GLU A 31 -18.27 4.36 4.21
N LYS A 32 -19.36 3.96 4.87
CA LYS A 32 -19.86 4.62 6.10
C LYS A 32 -19.36 3.97 7.39
N HIS A 33 -18.91 2.72 7.36
CA HIS A 33 -18.66 1.94 8.58
C HIS A 33 -17.27 1.29 8.64
N GLU A 34 -16.46 1.43 7.60
CA GLU A 34 -15.07 1.04 7.63
C GLU A 34 -14.22 2.11 8.33
N SER A 35 -13.23 1.65 9.10
CA SER A 35 -12.19 2.50 9.70
C SER A 35 -10.90 2.28 8.92
N MET A 36 -10.32 3.35 8.40
CA MET A 36 -9.13 3.30 7.56
C MET A 36 -8.09 4.31 8.02
N ILE A 37 -6.81 3.96 7.89
CA ILE A 37 -5.70 4.88 8.10
C ILE A 37 -4.80 4.80 6.88
N TYR A 38 -4.56 5.95 6.26
CA TYR A 38 -3.69 6.11 5.10
C TYR A 38 -2.33 6.57 5.58
N PHE A 39 -1.30 5.79 5.30
CA PHE A 39 0.08 6.10 5.67
C PHE A 39 0.89 6.51 4.44
N GLU A 40 1.83 7.43 4.64
CA GLU A 40 2.85 7.72 3.63
C GLU A 40 3.88 6.57 3.59
N PRO A 41 4.20 6.01 2.41
CA PRO A 41 5.00 4.78 2.31
C PRO A 41 6.44 4.86 2.81
N TYR A 42 7.07 6.03 2.80
CA TYR A 42 8.48 6.18 3.16
C TYR A 42 8.67 6.57 4.63
N SER A 43 7.84 7.47 5.16
CA SER A 43 7.93 7.97 6.53
C SER A 43 7.00 7.26 7.51
N GLY A 44 6.00 6.52 7.02
CA GLY A 44 4.96 5.92 7.87
C GLY A 44 4.05 6.98 8.54
N THR A 45 4.08 8.23 8.09
CA THR A 45 3.26 9.30 8.67
C THR A 45 1.79 9.11 8.24
N PRO A 46 0.81 9.12 9.17
CA PRO A 46 -0.60 8.98 8.84
C PRO A 46 -1.11 10.24 8.13
N VAL A 47 -1.31 10.16 6.80
CA VAL A 47 -1.78 11.26 5.92
C VAL A 47 -3.23 11.64 6.21
N LYS A 48 -4.05 10.61 6.36
CA LYS A 48 -5.49 10.70 6.63
C LYS A 48 -5.88 9.51 7.48
N ALA A 49 -6.64 9.74 8.54
CA ALA A 49 -7.22 8.68 9.34
C ALA A 49 -8.72 8.90 9.45
N HIS A 50 -9.48 7.85 9.22
CA HIS A 50 -10.91 7.79 9.45
C HIS A 50 -11.18 6.67 10.43
N HIS A 51 -11.39 7.04 11.69
CA HIS A 51 -11.58 6.10 12.78
C HIS A 51 -13.02 6.13 13.25
N ARG A 52 -13.74 5.03 13.00
CA ARG A 52 -15.12 4.84 13.43
C ARG A 52 -15.22 3.71 14.44
N ILE A 53 -15.85 3.99 15.57
CA ILE A 53 -16.01 3.00 16.65
C ILE A 53 -17.42 3.04 17.20
N GLN A 54 -17.99 1.88 17.48
CA GLN A 54 -19.31 1.72 18.08
C GLN A 54 -19.19 1.18 19.49
N LEU A 55 -19.83 1.87 20.42
CA LEU A 55 -19.98 1.45 21.81
C LEU A 55 -21.25 0.63 21.95
N ASN A 56 -21.10 -0.55 22.53
CA ASN A 56 -22.20 -1.45 22.79
C ASN A 56 -22.18 -1.92 24.23
N VAL A 57 -23.34 -2.27 24.78
CA VAL A 57 -23.44 -2.85 26.12
C VAL A 57 -24.18 -4.17 26.06
N ASN A 58 -23.73 -5.11 26.88
CA ASN A 58 -24.48 -6.35 27.08
C ASN A 58 -25.63 -6.09 28.07
N ALA A 59 -26.86 -6.16 27.55
CA ALA A 59 -28.08 -5.92 28.30
C ALA A 59 -29.03 -7.11 28.20
N PHE A 60 -29.84 -7.26 29.25
CA PHE A 60 -30.98 -8.15 29.26
C PHE A 60 -32.17 -7.38 28.71
N VAL A 61 -32.71 -7.82 27.58
CA VAL A 61 -33.85 -7.16 26.94
C VAL A 61 -35.06 -8.04 27.09
N ASP A 62 -36.08 -7.49 27.76
CA ASP A 62 -37.39 -8.10 27.85
C ASP A 62 -38.08 -8.01 26.49
N THR A 63 -38.61 -9.15 26.04
CA THR A 63 -39.35 -9.19 24.78
C THR A 63 -40.77 -8.70 25.02
N PHE A 64 -41.02 -7.44 24.67
CA PHE A 64 -42.37 -6.88 24.60
C PHE A 64 -43.05 -7.29 23.30
N LYS A 65 -44.31 -7.70 23.40
CA LYS A 65 -45.15 -7.98 22.23
C LYS A 65 -46.29 -6.98 22.20
N TYR A 66 -46.50 -6.39 21.02
CA TYR A 66 -47.67 -5.58 20.77
C TYR A 66 -48.87 -6.50 20.53
N ARG A 67 -49.87 -6.48 21.42
CA ARG A 67 -51.08 -7.31 21.30
C ARG A 67 -52.29 -6.55 21.81
N GLY A 68 -53.31 -6.37 20.96
CA GLY A 68 -54.57 -5.73 21.35
C GLY A 68 -54.48 -4.23 21.59
N GLY A 69 -53.56 -3.53 20.92
CA GLY A 69 -53.40 -2.06 21.06
C GLY A 69 -52.37 -1.64 22.10
N GLU A 70 -51.87 -2.55 22.94
CA GLU A 70 -50.95 -2.26 24.04
C GLU A 70 -49.64 -3.07 23.94
N TRP A 71 -48.54 -2.49 24.42
CA TRP A 71 -47.27 -3.18 24.60
C TRP A 71 -47.28 -3.93 25.93
N ARG A 72 -47.30 -5.26 25.89
CA ARG A 72 -47.29 -6.09 27.10
C ARG A 72 -46.01 -6.94 27.15
N PRO A 73 -45.39 -7.12 28.34
CA PRO A 73 -44.32 -8.09 28.49
C PRO A 73 -44.82 -9.46 28.03
N SER A 74 -44.07 -10.16 27.18
CA SER A 74 -44.52 -11.48 26.75
C SER A 74 -44.57 -12.39 27.99
N MET A 75 -45.69 -13.09 28.19
CA MET A 75 -45.88 -13.99 29.35
C MET A 75 -44.87 -15.16 29.33
N ASN A 76 -44.22 -15.39 28.18
CA ASN A 76 -43.08 -16.30 27.98
C ASN A 76 -41.80 -15.54 27.56
N ALA A 77 -41.66 -14.26 27.94
CA ALA A 77 -40.51 -13.43 27.61
C ALA A 77 -39.28 -14.05 28.23
N ARG A 78 -38.54 -14.83 27.43
CA ARG A 78 -37.18 -15.19 27.79
C ARG A 78 -36.40 -13.90 27.75
N VAL A 79 -35.90 -13.50 28.92
CA VAL A 79 -34.91 -12.44 29.07
C VAL A 79 -33.75 -12.81 28.15
N SER A 80 -33.70 -12.19 26.98
CA SER A 80 -32.71 -12.53 25.97
C SER A 80 -31.53 -11.61 26.16
N LYS A 81 -30.37 -12.21 26.31
CA LYS A 81 -29.12 -11.48 26.42
C LYS A 81 -28.74 -10.96 25.05
N ARG A 82 -28.65 -9.64 24.88
CA ARG A 82 -28.29 -9.02 23.60
C ARG A 82 -27.26 -7.91 23.80
N ILE A 83 -26.39 -7.76 22.80
CA ILE A 83 -25.51 -6.60 22.67
C ILE A 83 -26.33 -5.46 22.08
N LEU A 84 -26.53 -4.40 22.86
CA LEU A 84 -27.21 -3.19 22.43
C LEU A 84 -26.20 -2.13 22.00
N PRO A 85 -26.24 -1.66 20.75
CA PRO A 85 -25.46 -0.49 20.34
C PRO A 85 -26.04 0.75 21.00
N LEU A 86 -25.17 1.59 21.57
CA LEU A 86 -25.56 2.85 22.21
C LEU A 86 -25.33 4.01 21.25
N LEU A 87 -24.08 4.18 20.83
CA LEU A 87 -23.66 5.22 19.90
C LEU A 87 -22.42 4.77 19.14
N TRP A 88 -22.15 5.46 18.05
CA TRP A 88 -20.90 5.34 17.33
C TRP A 88 -20.27 6.73 17.20
N ILE A 89 -18.95 6.76 17.21
CA ILE A 89 -18.14 7.97 17.12
C ILE A 89 -17.44 7.92 15.77
N ASP A 90 -17.54 9.01 15.01
CA ASP A 90 -16.78 9.25 13.79
C ASP A 90 -15.67 10.28 14.06
N GLN A 91 -14.42 9.86 13.87
CA GLN A 91 -13.26 10.74 13.97
C GLN A 91 -12.52 10.74 12.64
N GLU A 92 -12.52 11.89 11.97
CA GLU A 92 -11.68 12.15 10.80
C GLU A 92 -10.49 13.03 11.20
N ILE A 93 -9.28 12.57 10.90
CA ILE A 93 -8.04 13.34 11.06
C ILE A 93 -7.41 13.47 9.68
N THR A 94 -7.18 14.70 9.26
CA THR A 94 -6.43 15.04 8.06
C THR A 94 -5.25 15.91 8.44
N LEU A 95 -4.07 15.65 7.85
CA LEU A 95 -2.93 16.54 8.06
C LEU A 95 -3.21 17.95 7.52
N ASN A 96 -2.68 18.94 8.23
CA ASN A 96 -2.67 20.32 7.78
C ASN A 96 -1.84 20.47 6.48
N THR A 97 -2.21 21.44 5.65
CA THR A 97 -1.56 21.74 4.37
C THR A 97 -0.06 21.99 4.50
N THR A 98 0.38 22.63 5.59
CA THR A 98 1.81 22.84 5.87
C THR A 98 2.56 21.52 6.05
N ALA A 99 2.02 20.60 6.86
CA ALA A 99 2.63 19.30 7.13
C ALA A 99 2.57 18.39 5.89
N LEU A 100 1.47 18.46 5.12
CA LEU A 100 1.37 17.81 3.81
C LEU A 100 2.45 18.32 2.84
N GLY A 101 2.72 19.62 2.81
CA GLY A 101 3.76 20.20 1.96
C GLY A 101 5.17 19.71 2.32
N GLN A 102 5.49 19.65 3.62
CA GLN A 102 6.76 19.08 4.10
C GLN A 102 6.91 17.61 3.71
N LEU A 103 5.84 16.83 3.87
CA LEU A 103 5.82 15.42 3.51
C LEU A 103 6.00 15.22 2.01
N GLN A 104 5.34 16.02 1.18
CA GLN A 104 5.50 16.01 -0.28
C GLN A 104 6.93 16.36 -0.70
N TYR A 105 7.57 17.30 0.00
CA TYR A 105 8.96 17.67 -0.25
C TYR A 105 9.91 16.48 -0.01
N VAL A 106 9.79 15.83 1.16
CA VAL A 106 10.58 14.64 1.50
C VAL A 106 10.35 13.52 0.49
N HIS A 107 9.09 13.23 0.17
CA HIS A 107 8.73 12.22 -0.82
C HIS A 107 9.35 12.50 -2.20
N ARG A 108 9.33 13.76 -2.64
CA ARG A 108 9.96 14.19 -3.91
C ARG A 108 11.47 14.01 -3.85
N MET A 109 12.10 14.37 -2.74
CA MET A 109 13.54 14.22 -2.56
C MET A 109 13.98 12.75 -2.64
N VAL A 110 13.26 11.84 -1.97
CA VAL A 110 13.51 10.39 -2.04
C VAL A 110 13.38 9.87 -3.48
N LYS A 111 12.36 10.32 -4.22
CA LYS A 111 12.19 9.96 -5.65
C LYS A 111 13.37 10.41 -6.51
N ILE A 112 13.83 11.66 -6.35
CA ILE A 112 14.97 12.19 -7.09
C ILE A 112 16.23 11.40 -6.77
N LEU A 113 16.49 11.11 -5.50
CA LEU A 113 17.65 10.31 -5.08
C LEU A 113 17.62 8.89 -5.65
N ASN A 114 16.44 8.27 -5.70
CA ASN A 114 16.28 6.95 -6.32
C ASN A 114 16.57 6.99 -7.82
N ILE A 115 16.05 7.97 -8.56
CA ILE A 115 16.34 8.12 -10.00
C ILE A 115 17.83 8.39 -10.21
N ALA A 116 18.42 9.30 -9.44
CA ALA A 116 19.84 9.63 -9.51
C ALA A 116 20.71 8.40 -9.24
N ARG A 117 20.34 7.54 -8.29
CA ARG A 117 21.01 6.26 -8.03
C ARG A 117 20.99 5.34 -9.25
N PHE A 118 19.84 5.17 -9.90
CA PHE A 118 19.74 4.32 -11.10
C PHE A 118 20.53 4.89 -12.28
N VAL A 119 20.50 6.22 -12.47
CA VAL A 119 21.30 6.89 -13.50
C VAL A 119 22.80 6.70 -13.22
N ALA A 120 23.25 6.92 -11.99
CA ALA A 120 24.64 6.72 -11.60
C ALA A 120 25.10 5.27 -11.85
N LEU A 121 24.26 4.27 -11.51
CA LEU A 121 24.53 2.86 -11.81
C LEU A 121 24.61 2.59 -13.32
N ALA A 122 23.70 3.15 -14.11
CA ALA A 122 23.73 3.01 -15.57
C ALA A 122 25.01 3.61 -16.17
N VAL A 123 25.40 4.81 -15.75
CA VAL A 123 26.63 5.48 -16.18
C VAL A 123 27.86 4.65 -15.80
N ALA A 124 27.90 4.12 -14.58
CA ALA A 124 28.99 3.27 -14.09
C ALA A 124 29.15 1.97 -14.89
N ILE A 125 28.08 1.46 -15.51
CA ILE A 125 28.11 0.26 -16.37
C ILE A 125 28.46 0.63 -17.82
N VAL A 126 27.88 1.72 -18.35
CA VAL A 126 28.03 2.10 -19.76
C VAL A 126 29.42 2.63 -20.08
N ILE A 127 30.01 3.45 -19.20
CA ILE A 127 31.34 4.04 -19.45
C ILE A 127 32.43 2.97 -19.64
N PRO A 128 32.58 1.97 -18.75
CA PRO A 128 33.57 0.90 -18.95
C PRO A 128 33.35 0.10 -20.22
N ILE A 129 32.09 -0.20 -20.57
CA ILE A 129 31.77 -0.94 -21.81
C ILE A 129 32.23 -0.15 -23.03
N ILE A 130 31.95 1.17 -23.07
CA ILE A 130 32.40 2.04 -24.17
C ILE A 130 33.92 2.07 -24.25
N LEU A 131 34.63 2.18 -23.12
CA LEU A 131 36.09 2.18 -23.08
C LEU A 131 36.67 0.86 -23.60
N ILE A 132 36.12 -0.28 -23.19
CA ILE A 132 36.56 -1.61 -23.65
C ILE A 132 36.38 -1.73 -25.17
N VAL A 133 35.21 -1.34 -25.71
CA VAL A 133 34.94 -1.38 -27.16
C VAL A 133 35.90 -0.44 -27.92
N ALA A 134 36.14 0.76 -27.41
CA ALA A 134 37.05 1.71 -28.03
C ALA A 134 38.51 1.18 -28.06
N MET A 135 38.95 0.52 -26.99
CA MET A 135 40.28 -0.12 -26.95
C MET A 135 40.40 -1.24 -27.99
N GLU A 136 39.37 -2.06 -28.15
CA GLU A 136 39.37 -3.16 -29.12
C GLU A 136 39.40 -2.66 -30.58
N LEU A 137 38.62 -1.62 -30.89
CA LEU A 137 38.64 -0.98 -32.21
C LEU A 137 40.00 -0.33 -32.50
N ARG A 138 40.63 0.29 -31.49
CA ARG A 138 41.98 0.86 -31.62
C ARG A 138 43.02 -0.24 -31.85
N SER A 139 42.94 -1.35 -31.12
CA SER A 139 43.83 -2.50 -31.29
C SER A 139 43.79 -3.03 -32.73
N LYS A 140 42.58 -3.26 -33.27
CA LYS A 140 42.37 -3.72 -34.66
C LYS A 140 42.90 -2.72 -35.70
N SER A 141 42.68 -1.42 -35.50
CA SER A 141 43.16 -0.36 -36.38
C SER A 141 44.70 -0.28 -36.42
N VAL A 142 45.36 -0.37 -35.26
CA VAL A 142 46.82 -0.37 -35.16
C VAL A 142 47.41 -1.63 -35.81
N ALA A 143 46.82 -2.80 -35.59
CA ALA A 143 47.24 -4.04 -36.23
C ALA A 143 47.12 -3.97 -37.77
N GLY A 144 46.02 -3.41 -38.29
CA GLY A 144 45.81 -3.20 -39.72
C GLY A 144 46.82 -2.24 -40.35
N LYS A 145 47.15 -1.12 -39.67
CA LYS A 145 48.12 -0.14 -40.17
C LYS A 145 49.55 -0.69 -40.17
N ARG A 146 49.94 -1.49 -39.15
CA ARG A 146 51.23 -2.20 -39.12
C ARG A 146 51.37 -3.18 -40.27
N ARG A 147 50.33 -4.00 -40.52
CA ARG A 147 50.31 -4.97 -41.62
C ARG A 147 50.42 -4.31 -43.01
N ASN A 148 49.85 -3.12 -43.19
CA ASN A 148 49.85 -2.43 -44.48
C ASN A 148 51.09 -1.55 -44.72
N GLY A 149 51.78 -1.16 -43.65
CA GLY A 149 53.04 -0.41 -43.69
C GLY A 149 54.29 -1.29 -43.80
N ASP A 150 54.16 -2.60 -43.56
CA ASP A 150 55.25 -3.57 -43.71
C ASP A 150 55.53 -3.84 -45.20
N PRO A 151 56.72 -3.44 -45.73
CA PRO A 151 57.07 -3.63 -47.13
C PRO A 151 57.26 -5.10 -47.51
N ASP A 152 57.51 -5.99 -46.55
CA ASP A 152 57.71 -7.42 -46.80
C ASP A 152 56.35 -8.15 -46.92
N PHE A 153 55.37 -7.76 -46.09
CA PHE A 153 53.99 -8.22 -46.22
C PHE A 153 53.40 -7.94 -47.62
N LYS A 154 53.76 -6.79 -48.23
CA LYS A 154 53.33 -6.42 -49.59
C LYS A 154 53.90 -7.31 -50.70
N LYS A 155 55.08 -7.90 -50.50
CA LYS A 155 55.79 -8.73 -51.49
C LYS A 155 55.40 -10.21 -51.44
N GLN A 156 54.71 -10.67 -50.39
CA GLN A 156 54.30 -12.06 -50.27
C GLN A 156 53.16 -12.43 -51.24
N PRO A 157 53.24 -13.58 -51.94
CA PRO A 157 52.26 -14.00 -52.93
C PRO A 157 50.89 -14.28 -52.30
N VAL A 158 49.83 -14.03 -53.07
CA VAL A 158 48.42 -14.02 -52.61
C VAL A 158 48.00 -15.32 -51.88
N LEU A 159 48.58 -16.46 -52.26
CA LEU A 159 48.30 -17.78 -51.69
C LEU A 159 48.69 -17.92 -50.20
N LEU A 160 49.63 -17.10 -49.71
CA LEU A 160 50.05 -17.11 -48.30
C LEU A 160 49.22 -16.17 -47.42
N ARG A 161 48.40 -15.29 -48.00
CA ARG A 161 47.63 -14.27 -47.26
C ARG A 161 46.28 -14.75 -46.72
N THR A 162 45.72 -15.83 -47.25
CA THR A 162 44.36 -16.32 -46.93
C THR A 162 44.30 -17.33 -45.78
N ARG A 163 45.44 -17.72 -45.21
CA ARG A 163 45.53 -18.64 -44.06
C ARG A 163 45.82 -17.90 -42.75
N ILE A 164 44.98 -16.94 -42.34
CA ILE A 164 44.90 -16.47 -40.94
C ILE A 164 43.46 -16.05 -40.67
#